data_AF-A0A8C2LRN6-F1
#
_entry.id   AF-A0A8C2LRN6-F1
#
_cell.length_a   1.000
_cell.length_b   1.000
_cell.length_c   1.000
_cell.angle_alpha   90.00
_cell.angle_beta   90.00
_cell.angle_gamma   90.00
#
_symmetry.space_group_name_H-M   'P 1'
#
loop_
_entity.id
_entity.type
_entity.pdbx_description
1 polymer ?
#
loop_
_entity_poly.entity_id
_entity_poly.type
_entity_poly.pdbx_seq_one_letter_code
_entity_poly.pdbx_strand_id
1 'polypeptide(L)'
;MDSVNNLCRQYEEKVRPCIDLIDSLRALGVEQDLALPAIAVIGDQSSGKSSVLEALSGVALPRGSGIVTRCPLVLKLKQLGQGEEWRGKVTYKDTEVEVSDPTEVEGEINKAQNFIAGKGLGISDELISLEVSSPNVPDLTLIDLPGITRVAVGNQPADIGYQIKRLIKTYIQKQETINLVVVPSNVDIATTEALSMAQEVDPEGDRTIDMVRIAFTGVSLNNFGELFNLHSAAKSKIEDIRLNQEKEAEELIRLHFKMEQIVYCQDQVYRGALKKVRETDAEKEKTKVQPATFLYNSELLQKDLSTTEMTQHLNAYYEECRRSLGRQIPLIIQYFMLQRFGEEIEKAMLQLLQDKVNCSRLLAERKDTTEKRKFLKRRLSRLDQAWHKLAKFSY
;
A
#
# COMPACT_ATOMS: atom_id res chain seq x y z
N MET A 1 -17.91 -19.12 -6.83
CA MET A 1 -16.78 -19.23 -5.89
C MET A 1 -15.51 -19.70 -6.61
N ASP A 2 -15.60 -20.60 -7.59
CA ASP A 2 -14.42 -21.13 -8.29
C ASP A 2 -13.67 -20.12 -9.19
N SER A 3 -14.36 -19.13 -9.75
CA SER A 3 -13.74 -18.11 -10.61
C SER A 3 -12.88 -17.10 -9.82
N VAL A 4 -13.25 -16.78 -8.58
CA VAL A 4 -12.50 -15.88 -7.69
C VAL A 4 -11.26 -16.59 -7.14
N ASN A 5 -11.38 -17.87 -6.80
CA ASN A 5 -10.24 -18.69 -6.38
C ASN A 5 -9.21 -18.89 -7.50
N ASN A 6 -9.64 -19.03 -8.76
CA ASN A 6 -8.71 -19.12 -9.90
C ASN A 6 -7.95 -17.82 -10.16
N LEU A 7 -8.60 -16.66 -9.97
CA LEU A 7 -7.96 -15.36 -10.15
C LEU A 7 -6.97 -15.04 -9.02
N CYS A 8 -7.33 -15.32 -7.76
CA CYS A 8 -6.41 -15.21 -6.62
C CYS A 8 -5.18 -16.12 -6.79
N ARG A 9 -5.37 -17.35 -7.29
CA ARG A 9 -4.27 -18.30 -7.50
C ARG A 9 -3.32 -17.86 -8.62
N GLN A 10 -3.85 -17.34 -9.73
CA GLN A 10 -3.03 -16.77 -10.80
C GLN A 10 -2.30 -15.48 -10.38
N TYR A 11 -2.88 -14.74 -9.43
CA TYR A 11 -2.28 -13.56 -8.83
C TYR A 11 -1.15 -13.94 -7.86
N GLU A 12 -1.38 -14.90 -6.96
CA GLU A 12 -0.35 -15.47 -6.06
C GLU A 12 0.86 -15.99 -6.84
N GLU A 13 0.64 -16.75 -7.92
CA GLU A 13 1.73 -17.32 -8.73
C GLU A 13 2.61 -16.28 -9.43
N LYS A 14 2.10 -15.06 -9.67
CA LYS A 14 2.82 -14.00 -10.40
C LYS A 14 3.32 -12.87 -9.51
N VAL A 15 2.58 -12.50 -8.47
CA VAL A 15 2.88 -11.34 -7.63
C VAL A 15 3.82 -11.71 -6.49
N ARG A 16 3.64 -12.89 -5.89
CA ARG A 16 4.47 -13.34 -4.77
C ARG A 16 5.97 -13.43 -5.12
N PRO A 17 6.38 -14.01 -6.26
CA PRO A 17 7.80 -14.04 -6.64
C PRO A 17 8.38 -12.64 -6.88
N CYS A 18 7.55 -11.67 -7.33
CA CYS A 18 7.99 -10.30 -7.54
C CYS A 18 8.29 -9.59 -6.21
N ILE A 19 7.42 -9.76 -5.21
CA ILE A 19 7.60 -9.20 -3.87
C ILE A 19 8.82 -9.85 -3.20
N ASP A 20 8.93 -11.17 -3.26
CA ASP A 20 10.07 -11.91 -2.68
C ASP A 20 11.40 -11.50 -3.33
N LEU A 21 11.42 -11.24 -4.65
CA LEU A 21 12.59 -10.72 -5.35
C LEU A 21 12.99 -9.33 -4.81
N ILE A 22 12.05 -8.39 -4.72
CA ILE A 22 12.31 -7.05 -4.19
C ILE A 22 12.85 -7.12 -2.76
N ASP A 23 12.27 -7.99 -1.93
CA ASP A 23 12.71 -8.20 -0.56
C ASP A 23 14.11 -8.83 -0.46
N SER A 24 14.44 -9.76 -1.37
CA SER A 24 15.77 -10.36 -1.44
C SER A 24 16.83 -9.33 -1.85
N LEU A 25 16.53 -8.47 -2.83
CA LEU A 25 17.40 -7.38 -3.27
C LEU A 25 17.64 -6.38 -2.12
N ARG A 26 16.58 -6.08 -1.35
CA ARG A 26 16.68 -5.21 -0.18
C ARG A 26 17.55 -5.83 0.92
N ALA A 27 17.36 -7.12 1.23
CA ALA A 27 18.16 -7.82 2.23
C ALA A 27 19.65 -7.91 1.85
N LEU A 28 19.98 -7.89 0.56
CA LEU A 28 21.35 -7.84 0.04
C LEU A 28 21.95 -6.43 0.02
N GLY A 29 21.21 -5.41 0.47
CA GLY A 29 21.68 -4.02 0.52
C GLY A 29 21.68 -3.30 -0.82
N VAL A 30 21.08 -3.87 -1.87
CA VAL A 30 21.05 -3.30 -3.23
C VAL A 30 20.32 -1.95 -3.28
N GLU A 31 19.49 -1.65 -2.27
CA GLU A 31 18.76 -0.39 -2.15
C GLU A 31 19.63 0.87 -1.98
N GLN A 32 20.92 0.70 -1.70
CA GLN A 32 21.90 1.79 -1.62
C GLN A 32 22.32 2.29 -3.02
N ASP A 33 22.36 1.39 -4.01
CA ASP A 33 22.83 1.68 -5.37
C ASP A 33 21.69 1.72 -6.41
N LEU A 34 20.58 1.04 -6.14
CA LEU A 34 19.42 0.94 -7.03
C LEU A 34 18.13 1.23 -6.27
N ALA A 35 17.29 2.11 -6.82
CA ALA A 35 15.99 2.38 -6.24
C ALA A 35 15.04 1.18 -6.45
N LEU A 36 14.58 0.60 -5.34
CA LEU A 36 13.65 -0.52 -5.35
C LEU A 36 12.21 -0.02 -5.08
N PRO A 37 11.18 -0.62 -5.72
CA PRO A 37 9.80 -0.26 -5.43
C PRO A 37 9.45 -0.49 -3.95
N ALA A 38 8.82 0.52 -3.35
CA ALA A 38 8.40 0.48 -1.95
C ALA A 38 7.17 1.37 -1.72
N ILE A 39 6.41 1.08 -0.67
CA ILE A 39 5.33 1.96 -0.21
C ILE A 39 5.81 2.60 1.10
N ALA A 40 6.07 3.90 1.07
CA ALA A 40 6.48 4.65 2.25
C ALA A 40 5.26 5.29 2.92
N VAL A 41 5.04 4.99 4.20
CA VAL A 41 3.95 5.54 5.00
C VAL A 41 4.44 6.79 5.71
N ILE A 42 3.81 7.94 5.41
CA ILE A 42 4.17 9.25 5.95
C ILE A 42 2.96 9.93 6.57
N GLY A 43 3.21 10.79 7.56
CA GLY A 43 2.13 11.43 8.33
C GLY A 43 2.66 12.19 9.53
N ASP A 44 1.97 13.25 9.93
CA ASP A 44 2.29 14.01 11.14
C ASP A 44 2.26 13.12 12.39
N GLN A 45 2.95 13.53 13.45
CA GLN A 45 2.88 12.83 14.73
C GLN A 45 1.42 12.66 15.17
N SER A 46 1.05 11.47 15.63
CA SER A 46 -0.32 11.13 16.03
C SER A 46 -1.38 11.15 14.91
N SER A 47 -0.98 11.15 13.63
CA SER A 47 -1.92 11.08 12.49
C SER A 47 -2.64 9.73 12.34
N GLY A 48 -2.23 8.70 13.10
CA GLY A 48 -2.83 7.36 13.05
C GLY A 48 -2.09 6.35 12.18
N LYS A 49 -0.86 6.64 11.71
CA LYS A 49 -0.03 5.70 10.91
C LYS A 49 0.05 4.30 11.53
N SER A 50 0.45 4.20 12.79
CA SER A 50 0.56 2.91 13.50
C SER A 50 -0.79 2.17 13.51
N SER A 51 -1.91 2.86 13.71
CA SER A 51 -3.24 2.24 13.65
C SER A 51 -3.58 1.68 12.27
N VAL A 52 -3.18 2.35 11.18
CA VAL A 52 -3.37 1.85 9.81
C VAL A 52 -2.53 0.59 9.58
N LEU A 53 -1.27 0.61 10.02
CA LEU A 53 -0.36 -0.52 9.85
C LEU A 53 -0.77 -1.73 10.70
N GLU A 54 -1.26 -1.52 11.93
CA GLU A 54 -1.83 -2.57 12.77
C GLU A 54 -3.09 -3.17 12.14
N ALA A 55 -3.93 -2.34 11.51
CA ALA A 55 -5.13 -2.83 10.81
C ALA A 55 -4.79 -3.74 9.61
N LEU A 56 -3.66 -3.50 8.94
CA LEU A 56 -3.18 -4.30 7.81
C LEU A 56 -2.42 -5.57 8.26
N SER A 57 -1.61 -5.45 9.31
CA SER A 57 -0.73 -6.52 9.77
C SER A 57 -1.35 -7.45 10.81
N GLY A 58 -2.40 -7.00 11.51
CA GLY A 58 -3.02 -7.75 12.60
C GLY A 58 -2.15 -7.90 13.85
N VAL A 59 -1.01 -7.20 13.93
CA VAL A 59 -0.12 -7.18 15.11
C VAL A 59 -0.10 -5.79 15.73
N ALA A 60 0.16 -5.70 17.03
CA ALA A 60 0.33 -4.42 17.71
C ALA A 60 1.68 -3.80 17.34
N LEU A 61 1.69 -2.50 17.01
CA LEU A 61 2.91 -1.73 16.83
C LEU A 61 3.08 -0.80 18.04
N PRO A 62 4.32 -0.37 18.36
CA PRO A 62 4.54 0.53 19.48
C PRO A 62 3.61 1.75 19.45
N ARG A 63 3.01 2.06 20.60
CA ARG A 63 2.17 3.25 20.84
C ARG A 63 2.69 4.00 22.08
N GLY A 64 2.68 5.33 22.04
CA GLY A 64 3.15 6.12 23.17
C GLY A 64 3.05 7.63 22.99
N SER A 65 3.45 8.37 24.03
CA SER A 65 3.62 9.81 23.99
C SER A 65 5.00 10.17 23.43
N GLY A 66 5.09 11.18 22.56
CA GLY A 66 6.34 11.55 21.87
C GLY A 66 6.52 10.85 20.53
N ILE A 67 7.78 10.77 20.04
CA ILE A 67 8.10 10.05 18.80
C ILE A 67 8.10 8.57 19.11
N VAL A 68 7.17 7.84 18.50
CA VAL A 68 6.94 6.42 18.77
C VAL A 68 7.75 5.52 17.84
N THR A 69 7.75 5.83 16.54
CA THR A 69 8.62 5.19 15.55
C THR A 69 9.92 6.01 15.45
N ARG A 70 11.02 5.50 16.02
CA ARG A 70 12.34 6.18 16.01
C ARG A 70 13.30 5.70 14.92
N CYS A 71 13.00 4.55 14.33
CA CYS A 71 13.77 3.94 13.24
C CYS A 71 12.78 3.56 12.14
N PRO A 72 13.14 3.67 10.84
CA PRO A 72 12.32 3.13 9.77
C PRO A 72 12.02 1.64 9.99
N LEU A 73 10.74 1.26 9.85
CA LEU A 73 10.29 -0.13 10.02
C LEU A 73 9.77 -0.66 8.68
N VAL A 74 10.48 -1.63 8.11
CA VAL A 74 10.02 -2.39 6.94
C VAL A 74 9.08 -3.49 7.43
N LEU A 75 7.80 -3.36 7.11
CA LEU A 75 6.76 -4.32 7.43
C LEU A 75 6.47 -5.18 6.20
N LYS A 76 6.89 -6.45 6.25
CA LYS A 76 6.66 -7.45 5.21
C LYS A 76 5.51 -8.36 5.64
N LEU A 77 4.41 -8.31 4.91
CA LEU A 77 3.24 -9.13 5.13
C LEU A 77 3.21 -10.26 4.10
N LYS A 78 3.07 -11.48 4.60
CA LYS A 78 3.07 -12.70 3.80
C LYS A 78 1.80 -13.50 4.11
N GLN A 79 0.91 -13.58 3.13
CA GLN A 79 -0.23 -14.47 3.21
C GLN A 79 0.25 -15.93 3.26
N LEU A 80 -0.37 -16.71 4.15
CA LEU A 80 -0.15 -18.15 4.29
C LEU A 80 -1.37 -18.93 3.79
N GLY A 81 -1.16 -20.21 3.50
CA GLY A 81 -2.24 -21.13 3.12
C GLY A 81 -3.24 -21.35 4.27
N GLN A 82 -4.48 -21.72 3.94
CA GLN A 82 -5.47 -22.06 4.96
C GLN A 82 -4.99 -23.25 5.81
N GLY A 83 -4.86 -23.03 7.11
CA GLY A 83 -4.42 -24.04 8.09
C GLY A 83 -2.97 -23.90 8.55
N GLU A 84 -2.19 -22.97 7.99
CA GLU A 84 -0.85 -22.66 8.47
C GLU A 84 -0.90 -21.69 9.67
N GLU A 85 0.01 -21.91 10.62
CA GLU A 85 0.12 -21.10 11.84
C GLU A 85 0.84 -19.77 11.59
N TRP A 86 0.47 -18.76 12.37
CA TRP A 86 1.07 -17.43 12.36
C TRP A 86 2.57 -17.51 12.70
N ARG A 87 3.39 -16.70 12.03
CA ARG A 87 4.82 -16.57 12.32
C ARG A 87 5.25 -15.11 12.19
N GLY A 88 6.04 -14.64 13.15
CA GLY A 88 6.70 -13.34 13.12
C GLY A 88 8.21 -13.48 13.08
N LYS A 89 8.90 -12.55 12.43
CA LYS A 89 10.36 -12.42 12.52
C LYS A 89 10.75 -10.95 12.56
N VAL A 90 11.56 -10.57 13.55
CA VAL A 90 12.12 -9.22 13.68
C VAL A 90 13.62 -9.30 13.42
N THR A 91 14.09 -8.56 12.42
CA THR A 91 15.50 -8.49 12.03
C THR A 91 16.00 -7.05 12.18
N TYR A 92 17.15 -6.88 12.82
CA TYR A 92 17.84 -5.59 12.94
C TYR A 92 19.35 -5.83 13.15
N LYS A 93 20.19 -5.08 12.43
CA LYS A 93 21.64 -5.37 12.32
C LYS A 93 21.88 -6.85 12.01
N ASP A 94 22.72 -7.52 12.79
CA ASP A 94 23.04 -8.95 12.67
C ASP A 94 22.14 -9.83 13.58
N THR A 95 21.07 -9.27 14.14
CA THR A 95 20.16 -9.97 15.05
C THR A 95 18.87 -10.35 14.34
N GLU A 96 18.50 -11.62 14.44
CA GLU A 96 17.20 -12.14 14.02
C GLU A 96 16.49 -12.77 15.22
N VAL A 97 15.24 -12.37 15.44
CA VAL A 97 14.39 -12.87 16.52
C VAL A 97 13.12 -13.42 15.89
N GLU A 98 12.90 -14.73 16.03
CA GLU A 98 11.63 -15.34 15.69
C GLU A 98 10.62 -15.08 16.80
N VAL A 99 9.40 -14.76 16.39
CA VAL A 99 8.27 -14.45 17.27
C VAL A 99 7.16 -15.44 16.97
N SER A 100 6.69 -16.14 18.00
CA SER A 100 5.62 -17.14 17.87
C SER A 100 4.23 -16.59 18.19
N ASP A 101 4.15 -15.47 18.91
CA ASP A 101 2.88 -14.81 19.27
C ASP A 101 2.81 -13.36 18.78
N PRO A 102 1.73 -12.93 18.09
CA PRO A 102 1.49 -11.54 17.69
C PRO A 102 1.66 -10.49 18.79
N THR A 103 1.38 -10.85 20.04
CA THR A 103 1.42 -9.94 21.21
C THR A 103 2.84 -9.58 21.64
N GLU A 104 3.83 -10.40 21.28
CA GLU A 104 5.24 -10.15 21.62
C GLU A 104 5.92 -9.17 20.66
N VAL A 105 5.34 -8.97 19.46
CA VAL A 105 5.90 -8.13 18.39
C VAL A 105 6.18 -6.71 18.85
N GLU A 106 5.23 -6.07 19.56
CA GLU A 106 5.41 -4.70 20.06
C GLU A 106 6.61 -4.61 21.00
N GLY A 107 6.79 -5.61 21.88
CA GLY A 107 7.90 -5.68 22.82
C GLY A 107 9.25 -5.80 22.11
N GLU A 108 9.33 -6.67 21.10
CA GLU A 108 10.55 -6.89 20.33
C GLU A 108 10.93 -5.68 19.46
N ILE A 109 9.96 -5.01 18.83
CA ILE A 109 10.22 -3.76 18.09
C ILE A 109 10.76 -2.68 19.04
N ASN A 110 10.16 -2.55 20.23
CA ASN A 110 10.64 -1.57 21.22
C ASN A 110 12.07 -1.87 21.69
N LYS A 111 12.43 -3.14 21.87
CA LYS A 111 13.82 -3.56 22.17
C LYS A 111 14.76 -3.19 21.03
N ALA A 112 14.39 -3.49 19.79
CA ALA A 112 15.18 -3.17 18.59
C ALA A 112 15.41 -1.66 18.45
N GLN A 113 14.35 -0.84 18.60
CA GLN A 113 14.47 0.61 18.55
C GLN A 113 15.37 1.16 19.66
N ASN A 114 15.26 0.65 20.89
CA ASN A 114 16.11 1.06 22.01
C ASN A 114 17.59 0.70 21.80
N PHE A 115 17.84 -0.40 21.10
CA PHE A 115 19.18 -0.85 20.77
C PHE A 115 19.81 0.03 19.68
N ILE A 116 19.05 0.37 18.64
CA ILE A 116 19.49 1.16 17.50
C ILE A 116 19.61 2.65 17.85
N ALA A 117 18.52 3.28 18.31
CA ALA A 117 18.45 4.72 18.55
C ALA A 117 18.92 5.12 19.97
N GLY A 118 19.28 4.13 20.79
CA GLY A 118 19.59 4.31 22.21
C GLY A 118 18.33 4.49 23.09
N LYS A 119 18.54 4.58 24.41
CA LYS A 119 17.45 4.80 25.39
C LYS A 119 16.90 6.24 25.40
N GLY A 120 17.44 7.13 24.55
CA GLY A 120 17.02 8.52 24.43
C GLY A 120 15.87 8.73 23.43
N LEU A 121 15.52 9.98 23.17
CA LEU A 121 14.46 10.37 22.23
C LEU A 121 14.99 10.67 20.81
N GLY A 122 16.17 10.13 20.48
CA GLY A 122 16.79 10.27 19.16
C GLY A 122 16.13 9.39 18.10
N ILE A 123 16.43 9.66 16.83
CA ILE A 123 16.06 8.81 15.69
C ILE A 123 17.32 8.22 15.06
N SER A 124 17.15 7.13 14.32
CA SER A 124 18.18 6.53 13.48
C SER A 124 17.65 6.27 12.08
N ASP A 125 18.54 6.26 11.10
CA ASP A 125 18.30 5.84 9.72
C ASP A 125 18.43 4.32 9.52
N GLU A 126 18.95 3.58 10.50
CA GLU A 126 19.03 2.13 10.46
C GLU A 126 17.64 1.48 10.45
N LEU A 127 17.46 0.47 9.59
CA LEU A 127 16.19 -0.20 9.35
C LEU A 127 15.94 -1.33 10.34
N ILE A 128 14.69 -1.47 10.77
CA ILE A 128 14.15 -2.67 11.42
C ILE A 128 13.25 -3.36 10.40
N SER A 129 13.41 -4.68 10.23
CA SER A 129 12.54 -5.48 9.36
C SER A 129 11.64 -6.35 10.23
N LEU A 130 10.32 -6.21 10.06
CA LEU A 130 9.32 -7.10 10.64
C LEU A 130 8.66 -7.90 9.51
N GLU A 131 8.77 -9.22 9.56
CA GLU A 131 8.07 -10.14 8.69
C GLU A 131 6.91 -10.78 9.46
N VAL A 132 5.69 -10.60 8.98
CA VAL A 132 4.47 -11.20 9.54
C VAL A 132 3.88 -12.14 8.49
N SER A 133 3.84 -13.43 8.82
CA SER A 133 3.22 -14.46 8.01
C SER A 133 1.92 -14.92 8.64
N SER A 134 0.80 -14.80 7.93
CA SER A 134 -0.54 -15.12 8.47
C SER A 134 -1.54 -15.43 7.35
N PRO A 135 -2.52 -16.32 7.55
CA PRO A 135 -3.60 -16.53 6.58
C PRO A 135 -4.48 -15.28 6.37
N ASN A 136 -4.48 -14.36 7.34
CA ASN A 136 -5.37 -13.20 7.41
C ASN A 136 -4.72 -11.88 6.96
N VAL A 137 -3.46 -11.89 6.52
CA VAL A 137 -2.76 -10.70 6.03
C VAL A 137 -2.57 -10.76 4.51
N PRO A 138 -2.56 -9.61 3.81
CA PRO A 138 -2.27 -9.57 2.38
C PRO A 138 -0.77 -9.67 2.11
N ASP A 139 -0.42 -9.97 0.86
CA ASP A 139 0.96 -9.89 0.36
C ASP A 139 1.35 -8.43 0.09
N LEU A 140 2.11 -7.83 1.00
CA LEU A 140 2.42 -6.41 0.95
C LEU A 140 3.70 -6.07 1.71
N THR A 141 4.50 -5.15 1.17
CA THR A 141 5.65 -4.58 1.89
C THR A 141 5.50 -3.07 2.03
N LEU A 142 5.55 -2.60 3.27
CA LEU A 142 5.39 -1.19 3.65
C LEU A 142 6.63 -0.73 4.42
N ILE A 143 6.97 0.55 4.32
CA ILE A 143 8.01 1.19 5.13
C ILE A 143 7.33 2.25 6.01
N ASP A 144 7.25 2.00 7.31
CA ASP A 144 6.81 2.98 8.30
C ASP A 144 7.96 3.95 8.59
N LEU A 145 7.67 5.25 8.50
CA LEU A 145 8.63 6.31 8.77
C LEU A 145 8.23 7.10 10.02
N PRO A 146 9.21 7.67 10.76
CA PRO A 146 8.94 8.50 11.93
C PRO A 146 7.92 9.61 11.64
N GLY A 147 6.97 9.81 12.55
CA GLY A 147 5.95 10.84 12.40
C GLY A 147 6.52 12.25 12.48
N ILE A 148 6.06 13.15 11.61
CA ILE A 148 6.62 14.51 11.52
C ILE A 148 6.25 15.32 12.77
N THR A 149 7.26 15.87 13.45
CA THR A 149 7.10 16.73 14.63
C THR A 149 7.47 18.17 14.30
N ARG A 150 6.72 19.14 14.84
CA ARG A 150 6.97 20.58 14.63
C ARG A 150 7.87 21.19 15.68
N VAL A 151 7.81 20.66 16.90
CA VAL A 151 8.54 21.18 18.07
C VAL A 151 9.14 20.00 18.81
N ALA A 152 10.39 20.13 19.24
CA ALA A 152 11.05 19.16 20.10
C ALA A 152 10.34 19.12 21.46
N VAL A 153 10.03 17.92 21.95
CA VAL A 153 9.40 17.71 23.26
C VAL A 153 10.35 16.95 24.18
N GLY A 154 10.50 17.43 25.42
CA GLY A 154 11.35 16.80 26.43
C GLY A 154 12.84 16.88 26.10
N ASN A 155 13.55 15.75 26.15
CA ASN A 155 14.99 15.65 25.89
C ASN A 155 15.33 15.44 24.40
N GLN A 156 14.39 15.73 23.49
CA GLN A 156 14.67 15.68 22.05
C GLN A 156 15.62 16.80 21.65
N PRO A 157 16.50 16.57 20.66
CA PRO A 157 17.33 17.63 20.13
C PRO A 157 16.46 18.66 19.40
N ALA A 158 16.87 19.94 19.42
CA ALA A 158 16.07 21.05 18.89
C ALA A 158 15.80 20.91 17.37
N ASP A 159 16.64 20.18 16.65
CA ASP A 159 16.56 19.93 15.22
C ASP A 159 15.86 18.60 14.87
N ILE A 160 15.23 17.92 15.83
CA ILE A 160 14.60 16.60 15.60
C ILE A 160 13.61 16.60 14.43
N GLY A 161 12.79 17.65 14.30
CA GLY A 161 11.84 17.78 13.20
C GLY A 161 12.54 17.85 11.84
N TYR A 162 13.69 18.55 11.77
CA TYR A 162 14.50 18.60 10.56
C TYR A 162 15.14 17.24 10.24
N GLN A 163 15.65 16.53 11.25
CA GLN A 163 16.20 15.19 11.08
C GLN A 163 15.15 14.20 10.55
N ILE A 164 13.94 14.22 11.10
CA ILE A 164 12.81 13.40 10.63
C ILE A 164 12.47 13.73 9.18
N LYS A 165 12.32 15.02 8.84
CA LYS A 165 12.00 15.44 7.46
C LYS A 165 13.11 15.00 6.49
N ARG A 166 14.38 15.10 6.89
CA ARG A 166 15.52 14.65 6.09
C ARG A 166 15.48 13.15 5.86
N LEU A 167 15.22 12.36 6.91
CA LEU A 167 15.06 10.91 6.81
C LEU A 167 13.88 10.54 5.92
N ILE A 168 12.72 11.19 6.05
CA ILE A 168 11.59 10.92 5.16
C ILE A 168 11.96 11.22 3.70
N LYS A 169 12.64 12.34 3.44
CA LYS A 169 13.07 12.73 2.08
C LYS A 169 13.97 11.69 1.42
N THR A 170 14.79 10.93 2.15
CA THR A 170 15.62 9.87 1.52
C THR A 170 14.79 8.73 0.92
N TYR A 171 13.55 8.54 1.38
CA TYR A 171 12.63 7.54 0.82
C TYR A 171 11.71 8.17 -0.23
N ILE A 172 11.02 9.26 0.11
CA ILE A 172 9.98 9.83 -0.77
C ILE A 172 10.54 10.54 -2.01
N GLN A 173 11.84 10.82 -2.10
CA GLN A 173 12.43 11.37 -3.32
C GLN A 173 12.63 10.33 -4.44
N LYS A 174 12.65 9.03 -4.09
CA LYS A 174 12.80 7.94 -5.07
C LYS A 174 11.51 7.81 -5.89
N GLN A 175 11.63 7.74 -7.21
CA GLN A 175 10.46 7.69 -8.12
C GLN A 175 9.70 6.37 -8.00
N GLU A 176 10.42 5.31 -7.63
CA GLU A 176 9.91 3.96 -7.42
C GLU A 176 9.17 3.82 -6.08
N THR A 177 9.19 4.84 -5.22
CA THR A 177 8.51 4.83 -3.92
C THR A 177 7.14 5.48 -4.00
N ILE A 178 6.10 4.69 -3.71
CA ILE A 178 4.72 5.15 -3.57
C ILE A 178 4.56 5.82 -2.20
N ASN A 179 4.04 7.05 -2.19
CA ASN A 179 3.81 7.82 -0.96
C ASN A 179 2.40 7.54 -0.42
N LEU A 180 2.30 6.88 0.73
CA LEU A 180 1.04 6.70 1.45
C LEU A 180 0.93 7.75 2.57
N VAL A 181 0.19 8.84 2.31
CA VAL A 181 -0.01 9.93 3.27
C VAL A 181 -1.18 9.62 4.20
N VAL A 182 -0.92 9.57 5.51
CA VAL A 182 -1.94 9.36 6.55
C VAL A 182 -2.31 10.69 7.17
N VAL A 183 -3.55 11.13 6.93
CA VAL A 183 -4.13 12.39 7.43
C VAL A 183 -5.29 12.06 8.36
N PRO A 184 -5.35 12.62 9.59
CA PRO A 184 -6.47 12.38 10.48
C PRO A 184 -7.70 13.21 10.04
N SER A 185 -8.89 12.63 10.12
CA SER A 185 -10.12 13.24 9.59
C SER A 185 -10.57 14.52 10.31
N ASN A 186 -10.02 14.80 11.50
CA ASN A 186 -10.34 15.98 12.31
C ASN A 186 -9.39 17.16 12.08
N VAL A 187 -8.43 17.05 11.15
CA VAL A 187 -7.47 18.11 10.81
C VAL A 187 -7.65 18.51 9.35
N ASP A 188 -7.55 19.81 9.07
CA ASP A 188 -7.56 20.30 7.70
C ASP A 188 -6.34 19.77 6.94
N ILE A 189 -6.61 19.13 5.81
CA ILE A 189 -5.60 18.55 4.94
C ILE A 189 -4.55 19.58 4.51
N ALA A 190 -4.94 20.85 4.33
CA ALA A 190 -4.04 21.94 3.95
C ALA A 190 -2.99 22.28 5.02
N THR A 191 -3.21 21.86 6.27
CA THR A 191 -2.30 22.10 7.39
C THR A 191 -1.37 20.93 7.69
N THR A 192 -1.48 19.84 6.91
CA THR A 192 -0.71 18.60 7.11
C THR A 192 0.65 18.69 6.43
N GLU A 193 1.72 18.61 7.23
CA GLU A 193 3.09 18.72 6.71
C GLU A 193 3.44 17.53 5.82
N ALA A 194 2.96 16.32 6.17
CA ALA A 194 3.17 15.13 5.35
C ALA A 194 2.66 15.27 3.92
N LEU A 195 1.53 15.97 3.72
CA LEU A 195 1.00 16.22 2.39
C LEU A 195 1.85 17.25 1.63
N SER A 196 2.27 18.32 2.30
CA SER A 196 3.20 19.30 1.72
C SER A 196 4.48 18.62 1.23
N MET A 197 5.07 17.75 2.06
CA MET A 197 6.26 16.98 1.68
C MET A 197 6.01 16.02 0.51
N ALA A 198 4.84 15.38 0.44
CA ALA A 198 4.47 14.54 -0.69
C ALA A 198 4.33 15.37 -1.98
N GLN A 199 3.66 16.53 -1.92
CA GLN A 199 3.48 17.42 -3.06
C GLN A 199 4.79 18.07 -3.53
N GLU A 200 5.76 18.31 -2.64
CA GLU A 200 7.10 18.79 -3.03
C GLU A 200 7.83 17.81 -3.95
N VAL A 201 7.63 16.49 -3.75
CA VAL A 201 8.31 15.43 -4.51
C VAL A 201 7.41 14.77 -5.56
N ASP A 202 6.10 15.00 -5.47
CA ASP A 202 5.06 14.47 -6.35
C ASP A 202 3.92 15.51 -6.53
N PRO A 203 4.16 16.62 -7.26
CA PRO A 203 3.18 17.71 -7.38
C PRO A 203 1.88 17.32 -8.08
N GLU A 204 1.95 16.37 -9.01
CA GLU A 204 0.83 15.88 -9.81
C GLU A 204 0.12 14.69 -9.13
N GLY A 205 0.70 14.11 -8.06
CA GLY A 205 0.15 12.93 -7.36
C GLY A 205 0.25 11.64 -8.19
N ASP A 206 1.18 11.60 -9.14
CA ASP A 206 1.19 10.66 -10.24
C ASP A 206 1.63 9.26 -9.81
N ARG A 207 2.37 9.08 -8.71
CA ARG A 207 3.12 7.82 -8.44
C ARG A 207 2.27 6.55 -8.33
N THR A 208 1.00 6.66 -7.95
CA THR A 208 0.07 5.50 -7.87
C THR A 208 -0.62 5.22 -9.22
N ILE A 209 -0.84 6.28 -10.01
CA ILE A 209 -1.57 6.23 -11.30
C ILE A 209 -0.61 6.00 -12.46
N ASP A 210 0.60 6.53 -12.38
CA ASP A 210 1.69 6.37 -13.33
C ASP A 210 2.21 4.95 -13.39
N MET A 211 2.24 4.20 -12.30
CA MET A 211 2.62 2.78 -12.40
C MET A 211 1.64 1.99 -13.28
N VAL A 212 0.34 2.25 -13.14
CA VAL A 212 -0.70 1.62 -13.98
C VAL A 212 -0.60 2.17 -15.42
N ARG A 213 -0.49 3.50 -15.59
CA ARG A 213 -0.32 4.14 -16.90
C ARG A 213 0.96 3.69 -17.61
N ILE A 214 2.09 3.55 -16.93
CA ILE A 214 3.39 3.10 -17.45
C ILE A 214 3.32 1.61 -17.80
N ALA A 215 2.69 0.77 -16.99
CA ALA A 215 2.48 -0.64 -17.33
C ALA A 215 1.66 -0.78 -18.62
N PHE A 216 0.52 -0.07 -18.73
CA PHE A 216 -0.33 -0.13 -19.92
C PHE A 216 0.27 0.61 -21.13
N THR A 217 0.93 1.75 -20.93
CA THR A 217 1.68 2.46 -22.00
C THR A 217 2.88 1.63 -22.45
N GLY A 218 3.53 0.89 -21.56
CA GLY A 218 4.61 -0.05 -21.86
C GLY A 218 4.13 -1.21 -22.72
N VAL A 219 2.98 -1.81 -22.39
CA VAL A 219 2.31 -2.82 -23.25
C VAL A 219 1.94 -2.21 -24.61
N SER A 220 1.43 -0.97 -24.62
CA SER A 220 1.11 -0.26 -25.86
C SER A 220 2.36 0.04 -26.71
N LEU A 221 3.47 0.44 -26.10
CA LEU A 221 4.76 0.68 -26.78
C LEU A 221 5.35 -0.62 -27.35
N ASN A 222 5.33 -1.69 -26.56
CA ASN A 222 5.86 -2.99 -26.98
C ASN A 222 5.05 -3.60 -28.14
N ASN A 223 3.74 -3.37 -28.17
CA ASN A 223 2.85 -3.99 -29.14
C ASN A 223 2.54 -3.08 -30.35
N PHE A 224 2.57 -1.76 -30.16
CA PHE A 224 2.15 -0.76 -31.16
C PHE A 224 3.18 0.35 -31.42
N GLY A 225 4.40 0.26 -30.88
CA GLY A 225 5.43 1.29 -31.04
C GLY A 225 5.82 1.59 -32.51
N GLU A 226 5.67 0.62 -33.40
CA GLU A 226 5.89 0.81 -34.86
C GLU A 226 4.72 1.52 -35.56
N LEU A 227 3.54 1.59 -34.91
CA LEU A 227 2.28 2.13 -35.41
C LEU A 227 1.89 3.38 -34.61
N PHE A 228 2.60 4.48 -34.86
CA PHE A 228 2.47 5.73 -34.11
C PHE A 228 1.03 6.25 -33.99
N ASN A 229 0.24 6.17 -35.06
CA ASN A 229 -1.14 6.67 -35.06
C ASN A 229 -2.05 5.81 -34.17
N LEU A 230 -1.88 4.48 -34.21
CA LEU A 230 -2.59 3.55 -33.33
C LEU A 230 -2.17 3.76 -31.87
N HIS A 231 -0.88 3.89 -31.60
CA HIS A 231 -0.39 4.18 -30.26
C HIS A 231 -0.97 5.50 -29.73
N SER A 232 -0.94 6.58 -30.52
CA SER A 232 -1.44 7.89 -30.07
C SER A 232 -2.95 7.85 -29.80
N ALA A 233 -3.71 7.15 -30.64
CA ALA A 233 -5.15 6.98 -30.45
C ALA A 233 -5.45 6.11 -29.21
N ALA A 234 -4.72 5.01 -29.02
CA ALA A 234 -4.86 4.15 -27.86
C ALA A 234 -4.52 4.89 -26.56
N LYS A 235 -3.42 5.66 -26.56
CA LYS A 235 -3.01 6.49 -25.41
C LYS A 235 -4.09 7.52 -25.05
N SER A 236 -4.62 8.25 -26.03
CA SER A 236 -5.71 9.21 -25.78
C SER A 236 -6.94 8.54 -25.17
N LYS A 237 -7.33 7.36 -25.67
CA LYS A 237 -8.48 6.62 -25.15
C LYS A 237 -8.26 6.11 -23.73
N ILE A 238 -7.03 5.69 -23.41
CA ILE A 238 -6.66 5.28 -22.05
C ILE A 238 -6.82 6.45 -21.08
N GLU A 239 -6.36 7.67 -21.44
CA GLU A 239 -6.53 8.85 -20.60
C GLU A 239 -8.00 9.28 -20.44
N ASP A 240 -8.80 9.24 -21.51
CA ASP A 240 -10.23 9.57 -21.45
C ASP A 240 -10.99 8.62 -20.51
N ILE A 241 -10.71 7.31 -20.60
CA ILE A 241 -11.34 6.29 -19.75
C ILE A 241 -10.87 6.45 -18.31
N ARG A 242 -9.59 6.75 -18.09
CA ARG A 242 -9.01 6.99 -16.76
C ARG A 242 -9.79 8.08 -16.04
N LEU A 243 -9.91 9.26 -16.66
CA LEU A 243 -10.57 10.41 -16.03
C LEU A 243 -12.03 10.11 -15.65
N ASN A 244 -12.73 9.35 -16.50
CA ASN A 244 -14.09 8.92 -16.22
C ASN A 244 -14.17 7.91 -15.07
N GLN A 245 -13.32 6.89 -15.04
CA GLN A 245 -13.32 5.90 -13.96
C GLN A 245 -12.94 6.52 -12.61
N GLU A 246 -11.99 7.46 -12.62
CA GLU A 246 -11.59 8.21 -11.42
C GLU A 246 -12.77 9.01 -10.85
N LYS A 247 -13.47 9.76 -11.72
CA LYS A 247 -14.64 10.53 -11.32
C LYS A 247 -15.75 9.64 -10.75
N GLU A 248 -16.06 8.52 -11.39
CA GLU A 248 -17.10 7.61 -10.90
C GLU A 248 -16.72 6.96 -9.56
N ALA A 249 -15.45 6.59 -9.38
CA ALA A 249 -14.94 6.06 -8.12
C ALA A 249 -15.03 7.11 -6.99
N GLU A 250 -14.64 8.36 -7.28
CA GLU A 250 -14.72 9.46 -6.33
C GLU A 250 -16.17 9.73 -5.89
N GLU A 251 -17.10 9.79 -6.83
CA GLU A 251 -18.53 10.00 -6.55
C GLU A 251 -19.09 8.90 -5.62
N LEU A 252 -18.72 7.65 -5.85
CA LEU A 252 -19.16 6.50 -5.04
C LEU A 252 -18.52 6.47 -3.65
N ILE A 253 -17.24 6.81 -3.53
CA ILE A 253 -16.55 6.94 -2.24
C ILE A 253 -17.21 8.06 -1.42
N ARG A 254 -17.45 9.22 -2.04
CA ARG A 254 -18.14 10.34 -1.38
C ARG A 254 -19.55 9.97 -0.94
N LEU A 255 -20.29 9.24 -1.77
CA LEU A 255 -21.61 8.74 -1.43
C LEU A 255 -21.54 7.77 -0.24
N HIS A 256 -20.57 6.87 -0.22
CA HIS A 256 -20.37 5.92 0.87
C HIS A 256 -20.09 6.62 2.20
N PHE A 257 -19.20 7.62 2.21
CA PHE A 257 -18.95 8.44 3.40
C PHE A 257 -20.19 9.20 3.87
N LYS A 258 -21.04 9.70 2.97
CA LYS A 258 -22.32 10.32 3.34
C LYS A 258 -23.29 9.33 3.99
N MET A 259 -23.30 8.07 3.54
CA MET A 259 -24.14 7.03 4.14
C MET A 259 -23.63 6.63 5.53
N GLU A 260 -22.32 6.54 5.73
CA GLU A 260 -21.70 6.23 7.05
C GLU A 260 -21.90 7.35 8.09
N GLN A 261 -22.30 8.56 7.68
CA GLN A 261 -22.74 9.60 8.63
C GLN A 261 -24.10 9.28 9.27
N ILE A 262 -24.85 8.32 8.73
CA ILE A 262 -26.12 7.85 9.29
C ILE A 262 -25.79 6.70 10.26
N VAL A 263 -25.97 6.93 11.55
CA VAL A 263 -25.75 5.90 12.58
C VAL A 263 -26.82 4.81 12.46
N TYR A 264 -26.45 3.71 11.81
CA TYR A 264 -27.30 2.55 11.62
C TYR A 264 -26.46 1.27 11.74
N CYS A 265 -26.95 0.27 12.46
CA CYS A 265 -26.30 -1.04 12.55
C CYS A 265 -27.34 -2.15 12.64
N GLN A 266 -27.09 -3.28 11.98
CA GLN A 266 -27.95 -4.45 12.09
C GLN A 266 -27.70 -5.18 13.42
N ASP A 267 -28.77 -5.55 14.12
CA ASP A 267 -28.73 -6.10 15.48
C ASP A 267 -27.76 -7.28 15.66
N GLN A 268 -27.66 -8.18 14.67
CA GLN A 268 -26.80 -9.36 14.79
C GLN A 268 -25.30 -9.02 14.68
N VAL A 269 -24.95 -8.08 13.80
CA VAL A 269 -23.57 -7.65 13.56
C VAL A 269 -23.08 -6.82 14.75
N TYR A 270 -23.89 -5.86 15.19
CA TYR A 270 -23.62 -5.04 16.35
C TYR A 270 -23.46 -5.85 17.64
N ARG A 271 -24.36 -6.82 17.88
CA ARG A 271 -24.31 -7.68 19.07
C ARG A 271 -23.04 -8.54 19.10
N GLY A 272 -22.57 -9.00 17.93
CA GLY A 272 -21.30 -9.72 17.81
C GLY A 272 -20.09 -8.85 18.14
N ALA A 273 -20.05 -7.62 17.62
CA ALA A 273 -19.00 -6.64 17.90
C ALA A 273 -18.97 -6.24 19.38
N LEU A 274 -20.14 -5.96 19.96
CA LEU A 274 -20.28 -5.59 21.37
C LEU A 274 -19.82 -6.71 22.30
N LYS A 275 -20.12 -7.97 21.96
CA LYS A 275 -19.65 -9.12 22.73
C LYS A 275 -18.12 -9.18 22.77
N LYS A 276 -17.47 -9.01 21.61
CA LYS A 276 -15.99 -8.98 21.51
C LYS A 276 -15.37 -7.85 22.32
N VAL A 277 -15.92 -6.63 22.23
CA VAL A 277 -15.43 -5.47 22.99
C VAL A 277 -15.52 -5.73 24.50
N ARG A 278 -16.64 -6.28 24.98
CA ARG A 278 -16.83 -6.63 26.40
C ARG A 278 -15.89 -7.73 26.87
N GLU A 279 -15.62 -8.73 26.03
CA GLU A 279 -14.65 -9.80 26.32
C GLU A 279 -13.22 -9.23 26.44
N THR A 280 -12.81 -8.37 25.51
CA THR A 280 -11.49 -7.70 25.56
C THR A 280 -11.31 -6.76 26.74
N ASP A 281 -12.37 -6.06 27.17
CA ASP A 281 -12.30 -5.21 28.36
C ASP A 281 -12.22 -6.06 29.65
N ALA A 282 -12.94 -7.17 29.72
CA ALA A 282 -12.87 -8.10 30.85
C ALA A 282 -11.49 -8.79 30.99
N GLU A 283 -10.78 -9.02 29.87
CA GLU A 283 -9.40 -9.54 29.89
C GLU A 283 -8.39 -8.50 30.37
N LYS A 284 -8.58 -7.22 30.03
CA LYS A 284 -7.76 -6.09 30.51
C LYS A 284 -7.96 -5.79 32.00
N GLU A 285 -9.14 -6.06 32.55
CA GLU A 285 -9.38 -5.94 34.00
C GLU A 285 -8.73 -7.06 34.79
N LYS A 286 -8.72 -8.30 34.28
CA LYS A 286 -8.06 -9.44 34.93
C LYS A 286 -6.54 -9.30 35.08
N THR A 287 -5.90 -8.49 34.24
CA THR A 287 -4.46 -8.19 34.30
C THR A 287 -4.11 -7.06 35.29
N LYS A 288 -5.11 -6.37 35.88
CA LYS A 288 -4.93 -5.32 36.89
C LYS A 288 -5.46 -5.75 38.26
N VAL A 289 -4.70 -6.54 39.03
CA VAL A 289 -5.02 -6.73 40.47
C VAL A 289 -3.77 -6.62 41.34
N GLN A 290 -3.73 -5.59 42.19
CA GLN A 290 -3.31 -5.70 43.61
C GLN A 290 -4.14 -4.72 44.48
N PRO A 291 -4.35 -5.03 45.77
CA PRO A 291 -5.55 -4.61 46.50
C PRO A 291 -5.29 -3.44 47.46
N ALA A 292 -6.23 -2.49 47.53
CA ALA A 292 -6.45 -1.69 48.72
C ALA A 292 -7.89 -1.19 48.80
N THR A 293 -8.55 -1.63 49.86
CA THR A 293 -9.86 -1.26 50.40
C THR A 293 -10.13 0.23 50.35
N PHE A 294 -11.22 0.69 49.71
CA PHE A 294 -11.93 1.90 50.15
C PHE A 294 -13.40 1.84 49.74
N LEU A 295 -14.28 1.82 50.74
CA LEU A 295 -15.71 2.12 50.61
C LEU A 295 -15.88 3.49 49.93
N TYR A 296 -16.55 3.55 48.78
CA TYR A 296 -17.05 4.80 48.22
C TYR A 296 -18.46 4.65 47.65
N ASN A 297 -19.22 5.73 47.85
CA ASN A 297 -20.67 5.90 47.71
C ASN A 297 -21.27 5.42 46.38
N SER A 298 -22.48 4.85 46.44
CA SER A 298 -23.19 4.21 45.31
C SER A 298 -23.64 5.16 44.18
N GLU A 299 -23.62 6.47 44.39
CA GLU A 299 -24.09 7.46 43.38
C GLU A 299 -23.00 7.87 42.37
N LEU A 300 -21.70 7.74 42.70
CA LEU A 300 -20.62 8.03 41.74
C LEU A 300 -20.39 6.88 40.76
N LEU A 301 -20.52 5.63 41.24
CA LEU A 301 -20.37 4.40 40.45
C LEU A 301 -21.36 4.31 39.29
N GLN A 302 -22.59 4.81 39.42
CA GLN A 302 -23.58 4.75 38.33
C GLN A 302 -23.20 5.62 37.13
N LYS A 303 -22.50 6.74 37.34
CA LYS A 303 -22.00 7.60 36.24
C LYS A 303 -20.81 6.98 35.52
N ASP A 304 -19.93 6.32 36.26
CA ASP A 304 -18.77 5.62 35.69
C ASP A 304 -19.19 4.35 34.93
N LEU A 305 -20.19 3.60 35.44
CA LEU A 305 -20.77 2.47 34.70
C LEU A 305 -21.46 2.93 33.40
N SER A 306 -22.26 4.01 33.45
CA SER A 306 -22.97 4.56 32.28
C SER A 306 -22.02 5.04 31.19
N THR A 307 -20.94 5.73 31.56
CA THR A 307 -19.94 6.23 30.61
C THR A 307 -19.08 5.10 30.05
N THR A 308 -18.79 4.06 30.85
CA THR A 308 -18.11 2.84 30.40
C THR A 308 -18.98 2.06 29.41
N GLU A 309 -20.28 1.90 29.69
CA GLU A 309 -21.22 1.26 28.77
C GLU A 309 -21.35 2.03 27.44
N MET A 310 -21.48 3.36 27.48
CA MET A 310 -21.48 4.19 26.27
C MET A 310 -20.18 4.04 25.47
N THR A 311 -19.04 3.96 26.15
CA THR A 311 -17.73 3.77 25.51
C THR A 311 -17.63 2.40 24.83
N GLN A 312 -18.14 1.34 25.46
CA GLN A 312 -18.19 0.01 24.85
C GLN A 312 -19.08 -0.04 23.61
N HIS A 313 -20.24 0.61 23.66
CA HIS A 313 -21.16 0.71 22.52
C HIS A 313 -20.55 1.50 21.36
N LEU A 314 -19.87 2.63 21.64
CA LEU A 314 -19.14 3.40 20.63
C LEU A 314 -18.00 2.59 20.03
N ASN A 315 -17.19 1.91 20.84
CA ASN A 315 -16.09 1.07 20.35
C ASN A 315 -16.59 -0.07 19.45
N ALA A 316 -17.71 -0.70 19.81
CA ALA A 316 -18.33 -1.73 18.98
C ALA A 316 -18.81 -1.18 17.63
N TYR A 317 -19.42 0.01 17.63
CA TYR A 317 -19.83 0.69 16.41
C TYR A 317 -18.63 1.10 15.54
N TYR A 318 -17.57 1.67 16.15
CA TYR A 318 -16.33 2.02 15.45
C TYR A 318 -15.65 0.82 14.80
N GLU A 319 -15.61 -0.32 15.48
CA GLU A 319 -15.00 -1.53 14.94
C GLU A 319 -15.76 -2.06 13.71
N GLU A 320 -17.09 -1.94 13.70
CA GLU A 320 -17.90 -2.32 12.52
C GLU A 320 -17.78 -1.32 11.38
N CYS A 321 -17.80 0.00 11.65
CA CYS A 321 -17.50 1.01 10.64
C CYS A 321 -16.08 0.83 10.06
N ARG A 322 -15.10 0.47 10.89
CA ARG A 322 -13.73 0.17 10.45
C ARG A 322 -13.70 -1.00 9.46
N ARG A 323 -14.43 -2.08 9.76
CA ARG A 323 -14.55 -3.24 8.86
C ARG A 323 -15.30 -2.90 7.57
N SER A 324 -16.38 -2.12 7.67
CA SER A 324 -17.17 -1.64 6.54
C SER A 324 -16.28 -0.85 5.58
N LEU A 325 -15.67 0.24 6.06
CA LEU A 325 -14.80 1.10 5.26
C LEU A 325 -13.56 0.36 4.74
N GLY A 326 -12.93 -0.46 5.60
CA GLY A 326 -11.75 -1.25 5.25
C GLY A 326 -12.01 -2.30 4.18
N ARG A 327 -13.26 -2.73 4.00
CA ARG A 327 -13.66 -3.63 2.92
C ARG A 327 -14.16 -2.88 1.68
N GLN A 328 -14.98 -1.86 1.90
CA GLN A 328 -15.82 -1.27 0.87
C GLN A 328 -15.08 -0.21 0.05
N ILE A 329 -14.20 0.59 0.67
CA ILE A 329 -13.37 1.57 -0.05
C ILE A 329 -12.37 0.88 -1.00
N PRO A 330 -11.58 -0.12 -0.56
CA PRO A 330 -10.68 -0.83 -1.48
C PRO A 330 -11.43 -1.54 -2.59
N LEU A 331 -12.61 -2.10 -2.31
CA LEU A 331 -13.44 -2.76 -3.33
C LEU A 331 -13.93 -1.78 -4.40
N ILE A 332 -14.36 -0.58 -4.01
CA ILE A 332 -14.76 0.47 -4.96
C ILE A 332 -13.56 0.84 -5.85
N ILE A 333 -12.41 1.14 -5.24
CA ILE A 333 -11.19 1.50 -5.98
C ILE A 333 -10.79 0.37 -6.94
N GLN A 334 -10.75 -0.87 -6.46
CA GLN A 334 -10.39 -2.03 -7.27
C GLN A 334 -11.38 -2.28 -8.42
N TYR A 335 -12.67 -2.13 -8.16
CA TYR A 335 -13.70 -2.28 -9.19
C TYR A 335 -13.54 -1.25 -10.29
N PHE A 336 -13.39 0.04 -9.95
CA PHE A 336 -13.30 1.11 -10.94
C PHE A 336 -11.94 1.17 -11.64
N MET A 337 -10.85 1.15 -10.88
CA MET A 337 -9.50 1.39 -11.40
C MET A 337 -8.88 0.19 -12.10
N LEU A 338 -9.34 -1.04 -11.81
CA LEU A 338 -8.76 -2.25 -12.40
C LEU A 338 -9.78 -2.99 -13.26
N GLN A 339 -10.91 -3.41 -12.70
CA GLN A 339 -11.85 -4.26 -13.43
C GLN A 339 -12.59 -3.48 -14.52
N ARG A 340 -13.33 -2.44 -14.14
CA ARG A 340 -14.14 -1.64 -15.04
C ARG A 340 -13.27 -0.85 -16.03
N PHE A 341 -12.16 -0.30 -15.55
CA PHE A 341 -11.15 0.31 -16.42
C PHE A 341 -10.65 -0.66 -17.51
N GLY A 342 -10.31 -1.90 -17.15
CA GLY A 342 -9.89 -2.92 -18.10
C GLY A 342 -10.97 -3.28 -19.13
N GLU A 343 -12.20 -3.50 -18.68
CA GLU A 343 -13.35 -3.80 -19.55
C GLU A 343 -13.65 -2.66 -20.53
N GLU A 344 -13.61 -1.41 -20.08
CA GLU A 344 -13.84 -0.23 -20.93
C GLU A 344 -12.70 0.00 -21.91
N ILE A 345 -11.46 -0.28 -21.53
CA ILE A 345 -10.32 -0.27 -22.46
C ILE A 345 -10.51 -1.31 -23.55
N GLU A 346 -10.88 -2.55 -23.20
CA GLU A 346 -11.07 -3.62 -24.20
C GLU A 346 -12.15 -3.22 -25.21
N LYS A 347 -13.30 -2.73 -24.73
CA LYS A 347 -14.38 -2.22 -25.59
C LYS A 347 -13.91 -1.07 -26.48
N ALA A 348 -13.19 -0.10 -25.93
CA ALA A 348 -12.69 1.04 -26.68
C ALA A 348 -11.67 0.64 -27.74
N MET A 349 -10.78 -0.31 -27.45
CA MET A 349 -9.82 -0.84 -28.43
C MET A 349 -10.55 -1.61 -29.54
N LEU A 350 -11.58 -2.39 -29.23
CA LEU A 350 -12.43 -3.05 -30.23
C LEU A 350 -13.20 -2.03 -31.09
N GLN A 351 -13.70 -0.94 -30.51
CA GLN A 351 -14.32 0.16 -31.25
C GLN A 351 -13.37 0.84 -32.23
N LEU A 352 -12.10 1.05 -31.84
CA LEU A 352 -11.08 1.59 -32.74
C LEU A 352 -10.88 0.72 -33.98
N LEU A 353 -11.06 -0.61 -33.85
CA LEU A 353 -10.95 -1.56 -34.96
C LEU A 353 -12.20 -1.61 -35.85
N GLN A 354 -13.38 -1.24 -35.34
CA GLN A 354 -14.64 -1.26 -36.09
C GLN A 354 -14.73 -0.13 -37.13
N ASP A 355 -14.05 1.00 -36.90
CA ASP A 355 -14.01 2.11 -37.84
C ASP A 355 -13.06 1.77 -39.02
N LYS A 356 -13.62 1.12 -40.04
CA LYS A 356 -12.89 0.67 -41.24
C LYS A 356 -12.15 1.81 -41.96
N VAL A 357 -12.65 3.04 -41.87
CA VAL A 357 -12.03 4.20 -42.54
C VAL A 357 -10.78 4.62 -41.79
N ASN A 358 -10.86 4.71 -40.46
CA ASN A 358 -9.73 5.09 -39.61
C ASN A 358 -8.71 3.97 -39.39
N CYS A 359 -9.10 2.70 -39.50
CA CYS A 359 -8.19 1.56 -39.36
C CYS A 359 -6.95 1.67 -40.27
N SER A 360 -7.15 2.07 -41.53
CA SER A 360 -6.05 2.26 -42.49
C SER A 360 -5.07 3.37 -42.07
N ARG A 361 -5.58 4.43 -41.42
CA ARG A 361 -4.81 5.56 -40.91
C ARG A 361 -4.10 5.20 -39.60
N LEU A 362 -4.75 4.42 -38.73
CA LEU A 362 -4.19 3.93 -37.47
C LEU A 362 -3.03 2.96 -37.70
N LEU A 363 -3.17 2.07 -38.68
CA LEU A 363 -2.16 1.10 -39.07
C LEU A 363 -1.08 1.67 -40.02
N ALA A 364 -1.13 2.97 -40.33
CA ALA A 364 -0.13 3.59 -41.19
C ALA A 364 1.21 3.72 -40.45
N GLU A 365 2.22 3.05 -40.99
CA GLU A 365 3.58 3.10 -40.47
C GLU A 365 4.31 4.39 -40.84
N ARG A 366 5.34 4.72 -40.06
CA ARG A 366 6.28 5.79 -40.43
C ARG A 366 7.07 5.40 -41.69
N LYS A 367 7.39 6.39 -42.51
CA LYS A 367 8.10 6.21 -43.78
C LYS A 367 9.48 5.58 -43.58
N ASP A 368 10.18 6.01 -42.56
CA ASP A 368 11.47 5.55 -42.07
C ASP A 368 11.45 4.06 -41.67
N THR A 369 10.44 3.63 -40.90
CA THR A 369 10.23 2.21 -40.55
C THR A 369 9.93 1.37 -41.79
N THR A 370 9.10 1.89 -42.69
CA THR A 370 8.75 1.24 -43.97
C THR A 370 9.99 1.01 -44.84
N GLU A 371 10.84 2.02 -45.00
CA GLU A 371 12.06 1.93 -45.80
C GLU A 371 13.09 0.99 -45.17
N LYS A 372 13.26 1.02 -43.85
CA LYS A 372 14.12 0.08 -43.13
C LYS A 372 13.65 -1.36 -43.30
N ARG A 373 12.33 -1.62 -43.21
CA ARG A 373 11.77 -2.96 -43.44
C ARG A 373 12.00 -3.43 -44.87
N LYS A 374 11.75 -2.59 -45.88
CA LYS A 374 12.01 -2.92 -47.30
C LYS A 374 13.50 -3.26 -47.51
N PHE A 375 14.40 -2.47 -46.93
CA PHE A 375 15.84 -2.71 -46.99
C PHE A 375 16.23 -4.06 -46.38
N LEU A 376 15.76 -4.35 -45.17
CA LEU A 376 16.02 -5.61 -44.48
C LEU A 376 15.46 -6.82 -45.25
N LYS A 377 14.24 -6.71 -45.79
CA LYS A 377 13.60 -7.78 -46.58
C LYS A 377 14.39 -8.08 -47.87
N ARG A 378 14.90 -7.04 -48.55
CA ARG A 378 15.80 -7.19 -49.70
C ARG A 378 17.15 -7.81 -49.30
N ARG A 379 17.69 -7.43 -48.14
CA ARG A 379 18.94 -8.03 -47.63
C ARG A 379 18.76 -9.51 -47.28
N LEU A 380 17.67 -9.87 -46.61
CA LEU A 380 17.33 -11.24 -46.28
C LEU A 380 17.19 -12.10 -47.55
N SER A 381 16.46 -11.62 -48.55
CA SER A 381 16.32 -12.32 -49.84
C SER A 381 17.67 -12.54 -50.54
N ARG A 382 18.57 -11.56 -50.50
CA ARG A 382 19.93 -11.73 -51.04
C ARG A 382 20.76 -12.75 -50.26
N LEU A 383 20.67 -12.75 -48.93
CA LEU A 383 21.35 -13.73 -48.07
C LEU A 383 20.81 -15.13 -48.30
N ASP A 384 19.50 -15.27 -48.46
CA ASP A 384 18.84 -16.55 -48.71
C ASP A 384 19.22 -17.12 -50.08
N GLN A 385 19.29 -16.27 -51.11
CA GLN A 385 19.82 -16.65 -52.43
C GLN A 385 21.31 -17.05 -52.37
N ALA A 386 22.12 -16.34 -51.59
CA ALA A 386 23.53 -16.68 -51.40
C ALA A 386 23.69 -18.01 -50.66
N TRP A 387 22.89 -18.24 -49.62
CA TRP A 387 22.85 -19.50 -48.88
C TRP A 387 22.44 -20.67 -49.78
N HIS A 388 21.37 -20.52 -50.59
CA HIS A 388 20.96 -21.54 -51.57
C HIS A 388 22.04 -21.84 -52.61
N LYS A 389 22.82 -20.83 -53.03
CA LYS A 389 23.96 -21.05 -53.96
C LYS A 389 25.13 -21.75 -53.30
N LEU A 390 25.45 -21.42 -52.05
CA LEU A 390 26.49 -22.11 -51.27
C LEU A 390 26.10 -23.55 -50.95
N ALA A 391 24.85 -23.80 -50.57
CA ALA A 391 24.32 -25.13 -50.32
C ALA A 391 24.33 -26.03 -51.57
N LYS A 392 24.20 -25.45 -52.77
CA LYS A 392 24.37 -26.17 -54.05
C LYS A 392 25.82 -26.45 -54.44
N PHE A 393 26.77 -25.77 -53.81
CA PHE A 393 28.21 -25.89 -54.10
C PHE A 393 28.94 -26.83 -53.13
N SER A 394 28.28 -27.28 -52.06
CA SER A 394 28.87 -28.16 -51.03
C SER A 394 28.74 -29.67 -51.33
N TYR A 395 28.69 -30.07 -52.61
CA TYR A 395 28.76 -31.46 -53.05
C TYR A 395 29.86 -31.64 -54.09
#